data_AF-A0A3S3UGT6-F1
#
_entry.id   AF-A0A3S3UGT6-F1
#
_cell.length_a   1.000
_cell.length_b   1.000
_cell.length_c   1.000
_cell.angle_alpha   90.00
_cell.angle_beta   90.00
_cell.angle_gamma   90.00
#
_symmetry.space_group_name_H-M   'P 1'
#
loop_
_entity.id
_entity.type
_entity.pdbx_description
1 polymer ?
#
loop_
_entity_poly.entity_id
_entity_poly.type
_entity_poly.pdbx_seq_one_letter_code
_entity_poly.pdbx_strand_id
1 'polypeptide(L)'
;MARGYLRTITDEKNIELAVRIALPHQEEQGNIIYQTLARTDGLQDSAWLTESVPANEGIPRYLIEERDICNVLVYRDIKKAVREKVFQEAKDDESFAERVGTLAIAPLKAWDGKKKSMIGMVYLASGRKKTFREEHIDGIRFLADILSDAVASSITVNHMLIMKGNKNARRRQLLEKY
;
A
#
# COMPACT_ATOMS: atom_id res chain seq x y z
N MET A 1 15.06 10.71 0.79
CA MET A 1 14.14 11.77 1.27
C MET A 1 13.06 11.24 2.23
N ALA A 2 12.29 10.19 1.89
CA ALA A 2 11.22 9.65 2.76
C ALA A 2 11.65 9.29 4.20
N ARG A 3 12.86 8.73 4.36
CA ARG A 3 13.42 8.35 5.67
C ARG A 3 13.62 9.54 6.62
N GLY A 4 13.97 10.72 6.10
CA GLY A 4 14.15 11.94 6.91
C GLY A 4 12.81 12.46 7.44
N TYR A 5 11.77 12.43 6.61
CA TYR A 5 10.41 12.83 6.99
C TYR A 5 9.80 11.85 8.00
N LEU A 6 9.96 10.54 7.79
CA LEU A 6 9.54 9.50 8.74
C LEU A 6 10.20 9.66 10.10
N ARG A 7 11.52 9.88 10.14
CA ARG A 7 12.24 10.15 11.39
C ARG A 7 11.76 11.41 12.10
N THR A 8 11.34 12.43 11.34
CA THR A 8 10.82 13.68 11.92
C THR A 8 9.43 13.48 12.54
N ILE A 9 8.57 12.66 11.91
CA ILE A 9 7.21 12.41 12.40
C ILE A 9 7.16 11.41 13.55
N THR A 10 8.10 10.46 13.59
CA THR A 10 8.04 9.33 14.53
C THR A 10 9.06 9.39 15.65
N ASP A 11 10.06 10.29 15.58
CA ASP A 11 11.23 10.38 16.46
C ASP A 11 12.00 9.04 16.64
N GLU A 12 11.73 8.06 15.77
CA GLU A 12 12.25 6.71 15.84
C GLU A 12 13.20 6.45 14.67
N LYS A 13 14.46 6.14 14.99
CA LYS A 13 15.54 6.01 13.99
C LYS A 13 15.40 4.74 13.12
N ASN A 14 14.61 3.78 13.59
CA ASN A 14 14.48 2.42 13.06
C ASN A 14 13.06 2.11 12.58
N ILE A 15 12.36 3.10 12.02
CA ILE A 15 11.12 2.89 11.30
C ILE A 15 11.42 2.83 9.80
N GLU A 16 10.92 1.78 9.19
CA GLU A 16 10.99 1.53 7.77
C GLU A 16 9.57 1.60 7.18
N LEU A 17 9.45 1.95 5.91
CA LEU A 17 8.19 2.18 5.23
C LEU A 17 8.13 1.43 3.91
N ALA A 18 6.96 0.92 3.56
CA ALA A 18 6.66 0.43 2.22
C ALA A 18 5.28 0.93 1.77
N VAL A 19 5.09 1.09 0.47
CA VAL A 19 3.82 1.45 -0.17
C VAL A 19 3.52 0.44 -1.24
N ARG A 20 2.33 -0.17 -1.16
CA ARG A 20 1.75 -1.01 -2.20
C ARG A 20 0.62 -0.29 -2.89
N ILE A 21 0.50 -0.46 -4.20
CA ILE A 21 -0.59 0.10 -5.01
C ILE A 21 -1.38 -1.03 -5.68
N ALA A 22 -2.67 -0.78 -5.88
CA ALA A 22 -3.55 -1.66 -6.63
C ALA A 22 -3.21 -1.61 -8.12
N LEU A 23 -3.06 -2.78 -8.73
CA LEU A 23 -2.88 -2.96 -10.16
C LEU A 23 -3.89 -4.01 -10.67
N PRO A 24 -4.35 -3.91 -11.92
CA PRO A 24 -5.17 -4.96 -12.52
C PRO A 24 -4.36 -6.25 -12.67
N HIS A 25 -4.94 -7.38 -12.31
CA HIS A 25 -4.38 -8.71 -12.58
C HIS A 25 -4.49 -8.96 -14.09
N GLN A 26 -3.35 -9.13 -14.76
CA GLN A 26 -3.33 -9.25 -16.23
C GLN A 26 -4.02 -10.54 -16.71
N GLU A 27 -3.96 -11.60 -15.91
CA GLU A 27 -4.49 -12.93 -16.27
C GLU A 27 -5.98 -13.14 -15.92
N GLU A 28 -6.56 -12.32 -15.05
CA GLU A 28 -7.94 -12.47 -14.58
C GLU A 28 -8.66 -11.12 -14.58
N GLN A 29 -9.56 -10.91 -15.57
CA GLN A 29 -10.36 -9.69 -15.66
C GLN A 29 -11.14 -9.45 -14.37
N GLY A 30 -10.88 -8.31 -13.73
CA GLY A 30 -11.57 -7.88 -12.51
C GLY A 30 -10.85 -8.21 -11.20
N ASN A 31 -9.75 -8.97 -11.24
CA ASN A 31 -8.95 -9.22 -10.05
C ASN A 31 -7.90 -8.12 -9.86
N ILE A 32 -7.75 -7.67 -8.62
CA ILE A 32 -6.81 -6.64 -8.20
C ILE A 32 -5.66 -7.32 -7.47
N ILE A 33 -4.42 -6.95 -7.81
CA ILE A 33 -3.23 -7.31 -7.04
C ILE A 33 -2.62 -6.06 -6.43
N TYR A 34 -1.94 -6.25 -5.31
CA TYR A 34 -1.19 -5.20 -4.63
C TYR A 34 0.30 -5.44 -4.79
N GLN A 35 0.97 -4.53 -5.47
CA GLN A 35 2.42 -4.59 -5.72
C GLN A 35 3.13 -3.43 -5.04
N THR A 36 4.33 -3.69 -4.52
CA THR A 36 5.16 -2.67 -3.87
C THR A 36 5.73 -1.69 -4.89
N LEU A 37 5.38 -0.42 -4.73
CA LEU A 37 5.85 0.68 -5.56
C LEU A 37 7.09 1.35 -4.96
N ALA A 38 7.10 1.50 -3.62
CA ALA A 38 8.16 2.19 -2.91
C ALA A 38 8.43 1.50 -1.57
N ARG A 39 9.69 1.48 -1.16
CA ARG A 39 10.11 1.01 0.17
C ARG A 39 11.42 1.65 0.57
N THR A 40 11.66 1.72 1.88
CA THR A 40 12.94 2.13 2.44
C THR A 40 13.92 0.96 2.49
N ASP A 41 15.22 1.27 2.59
CA ASP A 41 16.30 0.30 2.42
C ASP A 41 16.23 -0.88 3.41
N GLY A 42 15.75 -0.64 4.64
CA GLY A 42 15.61 -1.71 5.65
C GLY A 42 14.56 -2.78 5.30
N LEU A 43 13.80 -2.59 4.22
CA LEU A 43 12.77 -3.51 3.73
C LEU A 43 13.03 -4.00 2.29
N GLN A 44 14.18 -3.68 1.68
CA GLN A 44 14.48 -4.09 0.29
C GLN A 44 14.48 -5.61 0.12
N ASP A 45 15.15 -6.33 1.01
CA ASP A 45 15.35 -7.79 0.90
C ASP A 45 14.24 -8.59 1.60
N SER A 46 13.00 -8.10 1.59
CA SER A 46 11.86 -8.85 2.09
C SER A 46 11.05 -9.41 0.92
N ALA A 47 11.01 -10.73 0.77
CA ALA A 47 10.17 -11.37 -0.24
C ALA A 47 8.68 -11.09 0.04
N TRP A 48 8.31 -10.96 1.33
CA TRP A 48 6.97 -10.54 1.74
C TRP A 48 6.56 -9.18 1.18
N LEU A 49 7.51 -8.26 0.91
CA LEU A 49 7.27 -6.98 0.24
C LEU A 49 7.59 -6.99 -1.25
N THR A 50 8.21 -8.02 -1.80
CA THR A 50 8.53 -8.09 -3.23
C THR A 50 7.42 -8.75 -4.03
N GLU A 51 6.78 -9.78 -3.45
CA GLU A 51 5.70 -10.51 -4.11
C GLU A 51 4.39 -9.71 -4.13
N SER A 52 3.67 -9.79 -5.26
CA SER A 52 2.33 -9.24 -5.38
C SER A 52 1.35 -10.07 -4.53
N VAL A 53 0.37 -9.42 -3.90
CA VAL A 53 -0.66 -10.11 -3.12
C VAL A 53 -2.05 -9.83 -3.71
N PRO A 54 -2.88 -10.87 -3.96
CA PRO A 54 -4.25 -10.71 -4.43
C PRO A 54 -5.15 -9.96 -3.44
N ALA A 55 -6.16 -9.25 -3.95
CA ALA A 55 -7.11 -8.51 -3.11
C ALA A 55 -8.03 -9.40 -2.25
N ASN A 56 -8.20 -10.66 -2.63
CA ASN A 56 -9.03 -11.65 -1.95
C ASN A 56 -8.24 -12.54 -0.99
N GLU A 57 -7.00 -12.20 -0.66
CA GLU A 57 -6.15 -12.95 0.26
C GLU A 57 -5.54 -12.07 1.36
N GLY A 58 -5.20 -12.70 2.49
CA GLY A 58 -4.42 -12.11 3.57
C GLY A 58 -4.89 -10.73 4.06
N ILE A 59 -3.92 -9.82 4.22
CA ILE A 59 -4.13 -8.46 4.72
C ILE A 59 -5.02 -7.63 3.78
N PRO A 60 -4.83 -7.65 2.45
CA PRO A 60 -5.75 -6.96 1.54
C PRO A 60 -7.21 -7.33 1.75
N ARG A 61 -7.52 -8.64 1.81
CA ARG A 61 -8.89 -9.11 2.03
C ARG A 61 -9.46 -8.57 3.33
N TYR A 62 -8.71 -8.72 4.42
CA TYR A 62 -9.14 -8.25 5.74
C TYR A 62 -9.45 -6.74 5.75
N LEU A 63 -8.57 -5.90 5.17
CA LEU A 63 -8.78 -4.46 5.11
C LEU A 63 -9.94 -4.04 4.20
N ILE A 64 -10.27 -4.85 3.18
CA ILE A 64 -11.40 -4.62 2.28
C ILE A 64 -12.73 -5.01 2.96
N GLU A 65 -12.76 -6.18 3.62
CA GLU A 65 -13.94 -6.70 4.31
C GLU A 65 -14.28 -5.86 5.54
N GLU A 66 -13.28 -5.49 6.34
CA GLU A 66 -13.45 -4.71 7.58
C GLU A 66 -13.30 -3.19 7.37
N ARG A 67 -13.49 -2.70 6.14
CA ARG A 67 -13.21 -1.31 5.74
C ARG A 67 -13.94 -0.23 6.54
N ASP A 68 -15.05 -0.57 7.19
CA ASP A 68 -15.90 0.34 7.94
C ASP A 68 -15.40 0.51 9.39
N ILE A 69 -14.64 -0.46 9.91
CA ILE A 69 -14.13 -0.46 11.28
C ILE A 69 -12.61 -0.41 11.36
N CYS A 70 -11.90 -0.85 10.32
CA CYS A 70 -10.44 -0.92 10.28
C CYS A 70 -9.86 0.20 9.42
N ASN A 71 -9.25 1.18 10.07
CA ASN A 71 -8.49 2.26 9.42
C ASN A 71 -6.97 2.08 9.54
N VAL A 72 -6.49 1.30 10.52
CA VAL A 72 -5.09 0.88 10.64
C VAL A 72 -5.07 -0.50 11.31
N LEU A 73 -4.41 -1.46 10.68
CA LEU A 73 -4.11 -2.77 11.27
C LEU A 73 -2.74 -2.73 11.93
N VAL A 74 -2.65 -3.14 13.20
CA VAL A 74 -1.41 -3.05 13.98
C VAL A 74 -1.05 -4.39 14.59
N TYR A 75 0.10 -4.93 14.18
CA TYR A 75 0.75 -6.06 14.81
C TYR A 75 1.82 -5.58 15.78
N ARG A 76 1.51 -5.59 17.08
CA ARG A 76 2.44 -5.16 18.15
C ARG A 76 3.58 -6.14 18.42
N ASP A 77 3.43 -7.39 17.99
CA ASP A 77 4.42 -8.46 18.09
C ASP A 77 4.23 -9.43 16.91
N ILE A 78 5.01 -9.27 15.85
CA ILE A 78 4.89 -10.09 14.64
C ILE A 78 5.21 -11.56 14.93
N LYS A 79 6.23 -11.85 15.74
CA LYS A 79 6.55 -13.25 16.13
C LYS A 79 5.39 -13.93 16.83
N LYS A 80 4.65 -13.18 17.67
CA LYS A 80 3.42 -13.69 18.30
C LYS A 80 2.33 -13.91 17.25
N ALA A 81 2.14 -12.95 16.34
CA ALA A 81 1.13 -13.03 15.28
C ALA A 81 1.34 -14.23 14.34
N VAL A 82 2.59 -14.54 13.97
CA VAL A 82 2.95 -15.73 13.20
C VAL A 82 2.59 -17.01 13.95
N ARG A 83 2.99 -17.10 15.23
CA ARG A 83 2.71 -18.26 16.09
C ARG A 83 1.22 -18.52 16.27
N GLU A 84 0.43 -17.45 16.38
CA GLU A 84 -1.02 -17.49 16.51
C GLU A 84 -1.73 -17.63 15.15
N LYS A 85 -0.98 -17.70 14.04
CA LYS A 85 -1.48 -17.83 12.66
C LYS A 85 -2.42 -16.69 12.24
N VAL A 86 -2.28 -15.51 12.84
CA VAL A 86 -2.99 -14.27 12.46
C VAL A 86 -2.14 -13.38 11.54
N PHE A 87 -0.90 -13.80 11.28
CA PHE A 87 -0.02 -13.27 10.25
C PHE A 87 0.66 -14.46 9.55
N GLN A 88 0.80 -14.37 8.22
CA GLN A 88 1.46 -15.39 7.41
C GLN A 88 2.65 -14.76 6.70
N GLU A 89 3.83 -15.34 6.90
CA GLU A 89 5.04 -14.98 6.18
C GLU A 89 5.01 -15.49 4.74
N ALA A 90 5.77 -14.85 3.86
CA ALA A 90 5.99 -15.37 2.51
C ALA A 90 6.81 -16.68 2.60
N LYS A 91 6.58 -17.60 1.66
CA LYS A 91 7.18 -18.94 1.68
C LYS A 91 8.72 -18.91 1.78
N ASP A 92 9.35 -17.87 1.22
CA ASP A 92 10.81 -17.73 1.16
C ASP A 92 11.36 -16.60 2.07
N ASP A 93 10.56 -16.07 3.01
CA ASP A 93 10.96 -15.00 3.95
C ASP A 93 10.74 -15.42 5.41
N GLU A 94 11.28 -16.59 5.79
CA GLU A 94 11.23 -17.12 7.17
C GLU A 94 11.92 -16.21 8.21
N SER A 95 12.60 -15.14 7.76
CA SER A 95 13.29 -14.18 8.63
C SER A 95 12.53 -12.87 8.83
N PHE A 96 11.35 -12.69 8.22
CA PHE A 96 10.62 -11.42 8.31
C PHE A 96 10.25 -11.09 9.76
N ALA A 97 9.72 -12.07 10.49
CA ALA A 97 9.38 -11.93 11.92
C ALA A 97 10.61 -11.77 12.84
N GLU A 98 11.80 -12.14 12.37
CA GLU A 98 13.07 -11.91 13.07
C GLU A 98 13.56 -10.47 12.90
N ARG A 99 13.34 -9.87 11.72
CA ARG A 99 13.74 -8.49 11.40
C ARG A 99 12.71 -7.45 11.83
N VAL A 100 11.41 -7.81 11.82
CA VAL A 100 10.30 -6.90 12.12
C VAL A 100 9.63 -7.31 13.42
N GLY A 101 9.78 -6.48 14.45
CA GLY A 101 9.14 -6.65 15.75
C GLY A 101 7.71 -6.12 15.80
N THR A 102 7.39 -5.08 15.02
CA THR A 102 6.08 -4.45 14.98
C THR A 102 5.77 -3.92 13.58
N LEU A 103 4.51 -4.04 13.16
CA LEU A 103 4.01 -3.62 11.85
C LEU A 103 2.70 -2.85 12.02
N ALA A 104 2.56 -1.71 11.35
CA ALA A 104 1.32 -0.97 11.20
C ALA A 104 1.00 -0.81 9.71
N ILE A 105 -0.26 -0.95 9.35
CA ILE A 105 -0.71 -1.01 7.96
C ILE A 105 -1.96 -0.16 7.84
N ALA A 106 -1.91 0.87 7.00
CA ALA A 106 -3.06 1.71 6.71
C ALA A 106 -3.46 1.54 5.23
N PRO A 107 -4.75 1.28 4.93
CA PRO A 107 -5.23 1.22 3.57
C PRO A 107 -5.23 2.62 2.94
N LEU A 108 -4.79 2.71 1.69
CA LEU A 108 -4.98 3.89 0.86
C LEU A 108 -6.38 3.78 0.23
N LYS A 109 -7.26 4.74 0.47
CA LYS A 109 -8.67 4.70 0.04
C LYS A 109 -8.98 5.92 -0.84
N ALA A 110 -9.47 5.69 -2.05
CA ALA A 110 -9.90 6.75 -2.96
C ALA A 110 -11.32 6.53 -3.47
N TRP A 111 -11.97 7.60 -3.93
CA TRP A 111 -13.32 7.54 -4.47
C TRP A 111 -13.32 6.88 -5.86
N ASP A 112 -14.04 5.78 -6.01
CA ASP A 112 -14.20 5.07 -7.28
C ASP A 112 -15.43 5.54 -8.10
N GLY A 113 -16.12 6.57 -7.63
CA GLY A 113 -17.39 7.06 -8.18
C GLY A 113 -18.62 6.59 -7.42
N LYS A 114 -18.52 5.50 -6.64
CA LYS A 114 -19.62 4.97 -5.79
C LYS A 114 -19.27 5.03 -4.31
N LYS A 115 -18.05 4.63 -3.96
CA LYS A 115 -17.58 4.54 -2.57
C LYS A 115 -16.07 4.77 -2.49
N LYS A 116 -15.57 4.91 -1.27
CA LYS A 116 -14.13 4.82 -1.01
C LYS A 116 -13.69 3.36 -1.15
N SER A 117 -12.92 3.07 -2.19
CA SER A 117 -12.34 1.75 -2.45
C SER A 117 -10.84 1.78 -2.19
N MET A 118 -10.29 0.64 -1.75
CA MET A 118 -8.86 0.54 -1.46
C MET A 118 -8.08 0.54 -2.77
N ILE A 119 -7.12 1.46 -2.89
CA ILE A 119 -6.25 1.65 -4.06
C ILE A 119 -4.78 1.33 -3.73
N GLY A 120 -4.50 0.93 -2.50
CA GLY A 120 -3.17 0.60 -2.03
C GLY A 120 -3.12 0.43 -0.53
N MET A 121 -1.92 0.26 0.02
CA MET A 121 -1.63 0.17 1.45
C MET A 121 -0.28 0.83 1.74
N VAL A 122 -0.17 1.49 2.89
CA VAL A 122 1.11 1.94 3.43
C VAL A 122 1.44 1.12 4.67
N TYR A 123 2.70 0.71 4.77
CA TYR A 123 3.26 -0.10 5.85
C TYR A 123 4.28 0.73 6.59
N LEU A 124 4.23 0.66 7.92
CA LEU A 124 5.32 1.05 8.81
C LEU A 124 5.80 -0.17 9.57
N ALA A 125 7.09 -0.44 9.51
CA ALA A 125 7.73 -1.54 10.20
C ALA A 125 8.79 -1.01 11.17
N SER A 126 8.95 -1.70 12.30
CA SER A 126 10.06 -1.47 13.22
C SER A 126 10.64 -2.81 13.67
N GLY A 127 11.96 -2.87 13.83
CA GLY A 127 12.62 -4.04 14.41
C GLY A 127 12.36 -4.23 15.90
N ARG A 128 11.85 -3.20 16.58
CA ARG A 128 11.47 -3.28 18.01
C ARG A 128 10.01 -3.71 18.16
N LYS A 129 9.70 -4.37 19.26
CA LYS A 129 8.32 -4.73 19.65
C LYS A 129 7.62 -3.54 20.30
N LYS A 130 6.30 -3.46 20.15
CA LYS A 130 5.43 -2.45 20.79
C LYS A 130 5.85 -0.99 20.50
N THR A 131 6.44 -0.74 19.33
CA THR A 131 6.96 0.59 18.95
C THR A 131 5.86 1.61 18.64
N PHE A 132 4.78 1.19 17.99
CA PHE A 132 3.74 2.14 17.55
C PHE A 132 2.77 2.49 18.68
N ARG A 133 2.81 3.77 19.08
CA ARG A 133 1.88 4.44 20.00
C ARG A 133 0.76 5.10 19.19
N GLU A 134 -0.28 5.59 19.87
CA GLU A 134 -1.44 6.24 19.23
C GLU A 134 -1.03 7.36 18.27
N GLU A 135 -0.09 8.22 18.66
CA GLU A 135 0.48 9.28 17.81
C GLU A 135 1.05 8.74 16.48
N HIS A 136 1.70 7.57 16.51
CA HIS A 136 2.25 6.93 15.31
C HIS A 136 1.14 6.35 14.43
N ILE A 137 0.04 5.89 15.04
CA ILE A 137 -1.15 5.38 14.33
C ILE A 137 -1.90 6.53 13.65
N ASP A 138 -2.03 7.68 14.31
CA ASP A 138 -2.60 8.87 13.67
C ASP A 138 -1.69 9.39 12.56
N GLY A 139 -0.37 9.36 12.77
CA GLY A 139 0.61 9.73 11.76
C GLY A 139 0.54 8.87 10.48
N ILE A 140 0.46 7.55 10.61
CA ILE A 140 0.33 6.66 9.43
C ILE A 140 -1.02 6.85 8.74
N ARG A 141 -2.10 7.09 9.48
CA ARG A 141 -3.41 7.38 8.90
C ARG A 141 -3.39 8.67 8.08
N PHE A 142 -2.82 9.73 8.63
CA PHE A 142 -2.66 11.00 7.92
C PHE A 142 -1.80 10.83 6.66
N LEU A 143 -0.71 10.06 6.75
CA LEU A 143 0.11 9.72 5.59
C LEU A 143 -0.67 8.94 4.54
N ALA A 144 -1.50 7.98 4.95
CA ALA A 144 -2.36 7.21 4.05
C ALA A 144 -3.37 8.10 3.32
N ASP A 145 -3.97 9.08 4.01
CA ASP A 145 -4.90 10.03 3.39
C ASP A 145 -4.18 10.89 2.32
N ILE A 146 -3.01 11.47 2.65
CA ILE A 146 -2.23 12.25 1.67
C ILE A 146 -1.81 11.41 0.46
N LEU A 147 -1.30 10.19 0.71
CA LEU A 147 -0.89 9.29 -0.37
C LEU A 147 -2.08 8.88 -1.23
N SER A 148 -3.25 8.67 -0.63
CA SER A 148 -4.48 8.35 -1.37
C SER A 148 -4.85 9.46 -2.34
N ASP A 149 -4.87 10.70 -1.87
CA ASP A 149 -5.20 11.87 -2.69
C ASP A 149 -4.18 12.08 -3.82
N ALA A 150 -2.88 11.92 -3.52
CA ALA A 150 -1.82 12.05 -4.50
C ALA A 150 -1.90 10.97 -5.60
N VAL A 151 -2.12 9.72 -5.23
CA VAL A 151 -2.27 8.60 -6.17
C VAL A 151 -3.53 8.77 -7.01
N ALA A 152 -4.67 9.08 -6.38
CA ALA A 152 -5.95 9.29 -7.08
C ALA A 152 -5.87 10.45 -8.08
N SER A 153 -5.24 11.56 -7.68
CA SER A 153 -5.02 12.72 -8.55
C SER A 153 -4.13 12.35 -9.73
N SER A 154 -3.05 11.60 -9.50
CA SER A 154 -2.14 11.14 -10.56
C SER A 154 -2.85 10.23 -11.57
N ILE A 155 -3.67 9.28 -11.10
CA ILE A 155 -4.50 8.41 -11.96
C ILE A 155 -5.45 9.27 -12.80
N THR A 156 -6.11 10.25 -12.18
CA THR A 156 -7.07 11.13 -12.84
C THR A 156 -6.41 11.97 -13.93
N VAL A 157 -5.27 12.60 -13.62
CA VAL A 157 -4.49 13.39 -14.59
C VAL A 157 -4.01 12.52 -15.76
N ASN A 158 -3.45 11.34 -15.47
CA ASN A 158 -3.00 10.42 -16.51
C ASN A 158 -4.14 9.96 -17.41
N HIS A 159 -5.30 9.62 -16.84
CA HIS A 159 -6.49 9.27 -17.60
C HIS A 159 -6.94 10.42 -18.52
N MET A 160 -6.96 11.68 -18.02
CA MET A 160 -7.29 12.85 -18.84
C MET A 160 -6.31 13.06 -19.99
N LEU A 161 -5.00 12.89 -19.76
CA LEU A 161 -3.97 13.03 -20.79
C LEU A 161 -4.11 11.97 -21.88
N ILE A 162 -4.32 10.70 -21.51
CA ILE A 162 -4.55 9.60 -22.44
C ILE A 162 -5.80 9.87 -23.29
N MET A 163 -6.91 10.28 -22.67
CA MET A 163 -8.15 10.59 -23.38
C MET A 163 -8.01 11.77 -24.35
N LYS A 164 -7.24 12.81 -23.96
CA LYS A 164 -6.92 13.93 -24.86
C LYS A 164 -6.06 13.48 -26.04
N GLY A 165 -5.06 12.64 -25.80
CA GLY A 165 -4.22 12.03 -26.84
C GLY A 165 -5.04 11.24 -27.87
N ASN A 166 -5.93 10.37 -27.38
CA ASN A 166 -6.81 9.55 -28.23
C ASN A 166 -7.76 10.40 -29.09
N LYS A 167 -8.35 11.46 -28.50
CA LYS A 167 -9.19 12.40 -29.25
C LYS A 167 -8.42 13.09 -30.37
N ASN A 168 -7.18 13.52 -30.10
CA ASN A 168 -6.32 14.18 -31.09
C ASN A 168 -5.91 13.21 -32.21
N ALA A 169 -5.56 11.97 -31.88
CA ALA A 169 -5.22 10.93 -32.87
C ALA A 169 -6.41 10.63 -33.80
N ARG A 170 -7.61 10.46 -33.22
CA ARG A 170 -8.84 10.23 -33.99
C ARG A 170 -9.19 11.40 -34.92
N ARG A 171 -8.95 12.64 -34.47
CA ARG A 171 -9.16 13.85 -35.31
C ARG A 171 -8.19 13.91 -36.48
N ARG A 172 -6.92 13.52 -36.29
CA ARG A 172 -5.92 13.45 -37.39
C ARG A 172 -6.31 12.41 -38.44
N GLN A 173 -6.71 11.21 -38.02
CA GLN A 173 -7.18 10.16 -38.94
C GLN A 173 -8.42 10.56 -39.75
N LEU A 174 -9.31 11.38 -39.18
CA LEU A 174 -10.46 11.91 -39.90
C LEU A 174 -10.06 12.98 -40.92
N LEU A 175 -9.05 13.79 -40.63
CA LEU A 175 -8.55 14.83 -41.54
C LEU A 175 -7.67 14.26 -42.66
N GLU A 176 -7.01 13.12 -42.47
CA GLU A 176 -6.23 12.42 -43.51
C GLU A 176 -7.11 11.63 -44.50
N LYS A 177 -8.39 11.45 -44.20
CA LYS A 177 -9.36 10.75 -45.05
C LYS A 177 -10.11 11.66 -46.03
N TYR A 178 -9.93 12.98 -45.94
CA TYR A 178 -10.48 14.00 -46.84
C TYR A 178 -9.35 14.85 -47.40
#